data_AF-S9TTN7-F1
#
_entry.id   AF-S9TTN7-F1
#
_cell.length_a   1.000
_cell.length_b   1.000
_cell.length_c   1.000
_cell.angle_alpha   90.00
_cell.angle_beta   90.00
_cell.angle_gamma   90.00
#
_symmetry.space_group_name_H-M   'P 1'
#
loop_
_entity.id
_entity.type
_entity.pdbx_description
1 polymer ?
#
loop_
_entity_poly.entity_id
_entity_poly.type
_entity_poly.pdbx_seq_one_letter_code
_entity_poly.pdbx_strand_id
1 'polypeptide(L)'
;MVNQCDSESAKSAKEAASDFADGEKEREIGRRLAAAVKNAGGNKAVSAKSGVPLRTLDRLLAGQEPKVSHLVQLSDACGVSLDWLATGREAPNASTVGVEARLKEIMATLENEEAPISADRLQTRPDLAALREELFALSARDDLADSERGFADLLLRLVFNDAAAAERQRQREGRIFARLRNSATVFKMAGEVVGWEPPPAFGQALRTIFFNYDVLLEDAVSLLDALKTDLEKNSFLRGSMITVLAGDFKKDGVAVFKKALGGLGKPTHLVLPVGFMKSEKIALGDIMGVAPVQEAGLNAAGAVAGGLVFGAVGAVAGALVGSGAVVELKFRDGRKALVRCGRSELTVLTAAAYENQPTQAV
;
A
#
# COMPACT_ATOMS: atom_id res chain seq x y z
N MET A 1 58.66 2.67 -14.67
CA MET A 1 58.62 3.33 -13.35
C MET A 1 57.43 4.29 -13.20
N VAL A 2 56.27 4.04 -13.82
CA VAL A 2 55.09 4.97 -13.77
C VAL A 2 53.80 4.25 -13.35
N ASN A 3 53.87 3.07 -12.70
CA ASN A 3 52.69 2.26 -12.34
C ASN A 3 52.49 2.05 -10.82
N GLN A 4 53.21 2.80 -9.96
CA GLN A 4 53.09 2.65 -8.50
C GLN A 4 52.27 3.76 -7.82
N CYS A 5 51.96 4.86 -8.50
CA CYS A 5 51.23 5.98 -7.87
C CYS A 5 49.69 5.80 -7.90
N ASP A 6 49.16 5.11 -8.91
CA ASP A 6 47.70 4.95 -9.06
C ASP A 6 47.10 3.85 -8.17
N SER A 7 47.91 2.89 -7.71
CA SER A 7 47.43 1.77 -6.88
C SER A 7 47.26 2.13 -5.39
N GLU A 8 48.04 3.06 -4.85
CA GLU A 8 47.91 3.52 -3.46
C GLU A 8 46.68 4.42 -3.26
N SER A 9 46.35 5.26 -4.25
CA SER A 9 45.18 6.14 -4.21
C SER A 9 43.86 5.36 -4.20
N ALA A 10 43.77 4.29 -5.00
CA ALA A 10 42.59 3.42 -5.03
C ALA A 10 42.38 2.61 -3.73
N LYS A 11 43.48 2.25 -3.05
CA LYS A 11 43.40 1.51 -1.77
C LYS A 11 42.89 2.42 -0.64
N SER A 12 43.37 3.66 -0.58
CA SER A 12 42.94 4.63 0.43
C SER A 12 41.45 4.99 0.31
N ALA A 13 40.92 5.14 -0.91
CA ALA A 13 39.50 5.43 -1.12
C ALA A 13 38.58 4.27 -0.70
N LYS A 14 39.03 3.02 -0.87
CA LYS A 14 38.25 1.83 -0.47
C LYS A 14 38.23 1.64 1.05
N GLU A 15 39.33 1.92 1.74
CA GLU A 15 39.39 1.90 3.21
C GLU A 15 38.49 2.99 3.80
N ALA A 16 38.52 4.22 3.25
CA ALA A 16 37.64 5.29 3.71
C ALA A 16 36.14 4.96 3.54
N ALA A 17 35.74 4.38 2.40
CA ALA A 17 34.34 4.02 2.16
C ALA A 17 33.83 2.90 3.09
N SER A 18 34.72 2.00 3.53
CA SER A 18 34.40 0.94 4.49
C SER A 18 34.03 1.52 5.86
N ASP A 19 34.84 2.45 6.36
CA ASP A 19 34.66 3.03 7.70
C ASP A 19 33.36 3.84 7.83
N PHE A 20 32.91 4.48 6.74
CA PHE A 20 31.62 5.18 6.74
C PHE A 20 30.41 4.24 6.80
N ALA A 21 30.48 3.06 6.17
CA ALA A 21 29.37 2.12 6.11
C ALA A 21 29.09 1.45 7.45
N ASP A 22 30.12 1.22 8.27
CA ASP A 22 29.95 0.56 9.56
C ASP A 22 29.40 1.53 10.63
N GLY A 23 29.82 2.79 10.62
CA GLY A 23 29.26 3.82 11.51
C GLY A 23 27.75 4.11 11.29
N GLU A 24 27.23 3.90 10.08
CA GLU A 24 25.79 4.03 9.81
C GLU A 24 24.98 2.89 10.44
N LYS A 25 25.48 1.66 10.37
CA LYS A 25 24.83 0.49 11.00
C LYS A 25 24.75 0.62 12.51
N GLU A 26 25.83 1.08 13.14
CA GLU A 26 25.90 1.27 14.60
C GLU A 26 24.88 2.30 15.08
N ARG A 27 24.77 3.44 14.38
CA ARG A 27 23.79 4.49 14.67
C ARG A 27 22.36 3.98 14.51
N GLU A 28 22.12 3.14 13.51
CA GLU A 28 20.81 2.57 13.26
C GLU A 28 20.39 1.58 14.35
N ILE A 29 21.30 0.72 14.83
CA ILE A 29 21.04 -0.13 16.00
C ILE A 29 20.72 0.72 17.24
N GLY A 30 21.48 1.80 17.48
CA GLY A 30 21.22 2.74 18.58
C GLY A 30 19.83 3.37 18.51
N ARG A 31 19.37 3.77 17.31
CA ARG A 31 18.02 4.32 17.08
C ARG A 31 16.92 3.30 17.36
N ARG A 32 17.06 2.06 16.88
CA ARG A 32 16.10 0.99 17.17
C ARG A 32 16.02 0.68 18.66
N LEU A 33 17.17 0.60 19.32
CA LEU A 33 17.24 0.41 20.76
C LEU A 33 16.56 1.57 21.51
N ALA A 34 16.75 2.82 21.09
CA ALA A 34 16.08 3.97 21.69
C ALA A 34 14.55 3.89 21.61
N ALA A 35 14.03 3.46 20.45
CA ALA A 35 12.59 3.24 20.28
C ALA A 35 12.07 2.13 21.21
N ALA A 36 12.78 0.99 21.27
CA ALA A 36 12.42 -0.14 22.13
C ALA A 36 12.44 0.25 23.61
N VAL A 37 13.48 0.97 24.06
CA VAL A 37 13.62 1.42 25.45
C VAL A 37 12.51 2.40 25.82
N LYS A 38 12.14 3.32 24.91
CA LYS A 38 11.03 4.25 25.11
C LYS A 38 9.72 3.50 25.33
N ASN A 39 9.44 2.49 24.50
CA ASN A 39 8.22 1.67 24.59
C ASN A 39 8.19 0.80 25.87
N ALA A 40 9.35 0.36 26.36
CA ALA A 40 9.48 -0.48 27.55
C ALA A 40 9.44 0.28 28.89
N GLY A 41 9.23 1.60 28.87
CA GLY A 41 9.11 2.44 30.08
C GLY A 41 10.34 3.31 30.39
N GLY A 42 11.26 3.46 29.44
CA GLY A 42 12.42 4.36 29.52
C GLY A 42 13.68 3.76 30.16
N ASN A 43 14.79 4.50 30.10
CA ASN A 43 16.14 3.99 30.39
C ASN A 43 16.27 3.41 31.81
N LYS A 44 15.64 4.04 32.82
CA LYS A 44 15.69 3.55 34.21
C LYS A 44 14.98 2.20 34.38
N ALA A 45 13.81 2.05 33.76
CA ALA A 45 13.03 0.81 33.83
C ALA A 45 13.75 -0.33 33.10
N VAL A 46 14.29 -0.05 31.91
CA VAL A 46 15.03 -1.07 31.14
C VAL A 46 16.36 -1.43 31.79
N SER A 47 17.09 -0.47 32.36
CA SER A 47 18.34 -0.76 33.10
C SER A 47 18.07 -1.68 34.29
N ALA A 48 17.01 -1.41 35.05
CA ALA A 48 16.60 -2.26 36.17
C ALA A 48 16.17 -3.67 35.73
N LYS A 49 15.41 -3.77 34.62
CA LYS A 49 14.92 -5.07 34.09
C LYS A 49 16.03 -5.91 33.46
N SER A 50 16.91 -5.30 32.67
CA SER A 50 17.96 -6.00 31.90
C SER A 50 19.21 -6.31 32.73
N GLY A 51 19.41 -5.61 33.85
CA GLY A 51 20.66 -5.64 34.60
C GLY A 51 21.82 -4.89 33.92
N VAL A 52 21.58 -4.26 32.76
CA VAL A 52 22.60 -3.45 32.07
C VAL A 52 22.70 -2.08 32.77
N PRO A 53 23.88 -1.66 33.24
CA PRO A 53 24.05 -0.36 33.91
C PRO A 53 23.61 0.81 33.03
N LEU A 54 22.97 1.83 33.63
CA LEU A 54 22.42 2.98 32.90
C LEU A 54 23.46 3.68 32.00
N ARG A 55 24.69 3.84 32.49
CA ARG A 55 25.80 4.43 31.71
C ARG A 55 26.16 3.59 30.48
N THR A 56 26.06 2.27 30.57
CA THR A 56 26.28 1.37 29.43
C THR A 56 25.13 1.54 28.44
N LEU A 57 23.89 1.53 28.92
CA LEU A 57 22.71 1.74 28.08
C LEU A 57 22.78 3.08 27.32
N ASP A 58 23.11 4.19 27.99
CA ASP A 58 23.22 5.51 27.36
C ASP A 58 24.28 5.54 26.24
N ARG A 59 25.38 4.80 26.40
CA ARG A 59 26.41 4.67 25.35
C ARG A 59 25.92 3.86 24.16
N LEU A 60 25.19 2.78 24.39
CA LEU A 60 24.59 1.99 23.31
C LEU A 60 23.55 2.81 22.53
N LEU A 61 22.75 3.62 23.23
CA LEU A 61 21.81 4.56 22.61
C LEU A 61 22.51 5.64 21.78
N ALA A 62 23.72 6.04 22.16
CA ALA A 62 24.57 6.93 21.39
C ALA A 62 25.21 6.28 20.15
N GLY A 63 24.93 4.98 19.90
CA GLY A 63 25.46 4.23 18.76
C GLY A 63 26.80 3.56 19.01
N GLN A 64 27.20 3.31 20.27
CA GLN A 64 28.34 2.44 20.53
C GLN A 64 28.01 0.99 20.11
N GLU A 65 28.96 0.30 19.48
CA GLU A 65 28.82 -1.11 19.11
C GLU A 65 28.41 -1.97 20.33
N PRO A 66 27.22 -2.60 20.30
CA PRO A 66 26.73 -3.39 21.41
C PRO A 66 27.33 -4.80 21.40
N LYS A 67 27.78 -5.25 22.57
CA LYS A 67 28.10 -6.67 22.77
C LYS A 67 26.83 -7.51 22.61
N VAL A 68 26.96 -8.68 21.98
CA VAL A 68 25.84 -9.64 21.78
C VAL A 68 25.14 -9.96 23.10
N SER A 69 25.88 -10.12 24.20
CA SER A 69 25.30 -10.35 25.54
C SER A 69 24.38 -9.21 25.99
N HIS A 70 24.71 -7.96 25.70
CA HIS A 70 23.85 -6.82 26.02
C HIS A 70 22.61 -6.79 25.12
N LEU A 71 22.76 -7.11 23.82
CA LEU A 71 21.62 -7.17 22.90
C LEU A 71 20.57 -8.19 23.36
N VAL A 72 20.99 -9.37 23.82
CA VAL A 72 20.09 -10.39 24.38
C VAL A 72 19.37 -9.88 25.64
N GLN A 73 20.12 -9.33 26.60
CA GLN A 73 19.53 -8.80 27.83
C GLN A 73 18.54 -7.66 27.57
N LEU A 74 18.85 -6.79 26.61
CA LEU A 74 18.01 -5.67 26.23
C LEU A 74 16.81 -6.12 25.39
N SER A 75 16.97 -7.12 24.52
CA SER A 75 15.86 -7.68 23.74
C SER A 75 14.80 -8.29 24.65
N ASP A 76 15.23 -9.08 25.64
CA ASP A 76 14.33 -9.71 26.61
C ASP A 76 13.65 -8.65 27.50
N ALA A 77 14.40 -7.67 28.00
CA ALA A 77 13.86 -6.61 28.85
C ALA A 77 12.88 -5.68 28.10
N CYS A 78 13.08 -5.49 26.79
CA CYS A 78 12.21 -4.66 25.96
C CYS A 78 11.10 -5.45 25.25
N GLY A 79 11.10 -6.79 25.32
CA GLY A 79 10.12 -7.63 24.64
C GLY A 79 10.23 -7.58 23.10
N VAL A 80 11.42 -7.35 22.56
CA VAL A 80 11.69 -7.32 21.11
C VAL A 80 12.54 -8.52 20.71
N SER A 81 12.49 -8.94 19.45
CA SER A 81 13.37 -10.00 18.98
C SER A 81 14.83 -9.51 18.88
N LEU A 82 15.78 -10.38 19.20
CA LEU A 82 17.21 -10.08 19.01
C LEU A 82 17.53 -9.76 17.54
N ASP A 83 16.90 -10.48 16.61
CA ASP A 83 17.11 -10.31 15.17
C ASP A 83 16.65 -8.93 14.69
N TRP A 84 15.49 -8.46 15.14
CA TRP A 84 15.01 -7.11 14.84
C TRP A 84 15.94 -6.04 15.39
N LEU A 85 16.42 -6.21 16.64
CA LEU A 85 17.30 -5.25 17.27
C LEU A 85 18.63 -5.14 16.51
N ALA A 86 19.20 -6.29 16.13
CA ALA A 86 20.47 -6.39 15.42
C ALA A 86 20.38 -5.96 13.95
N THR A 87 19.39 -6.45 13.19
CA THR A 87 19.35 -6.29 11.73
C THR A 87 18.33 -5.26 11.23
N GLY A 88 17.31 -4.96 12.03
CA GLY A 88 16.18 -4.12 11.64
C GLY A 88 15.23 -4.78 10.64
N ARG A 89 15.43 -6.04 10.28
CA ARG A 89 14.54 -6.78 9.38
C ARG A 89 13.43 -7.39 10.20
N GLU A 90 12.21 -6.87 9.98
CA GLU A 90 10.92 -7.24 10.58
C GLU A 90 10.95 -7.45 12.11
N ALA A 91 10.11 -6.72 12.83
CA ALA A 91 9.75 -7.16 14.18
C ALA A 91 8.58 -8.11 14.01
N PRO A 92 8.77 -9.45 13.95
CA PRO A 92 7.75 -10.29 14.53
C PRO A 92 7.73 -9.88 16.00
N ASN A 93 6.63 -9.30 16.48
CA ASN A 93 6.44 -9.15 17.92
C ASN A 93 6.74 -10.53 18.52
N ALA A 94 7.83 -10.65 19.29
CA ALA A 94 8.30 -11.96 19.75
C ALA A 94 7.24 -12.67 20.62
N SER A 95 6.27 -11.90 21.12
CA SER A 95 5.06 -12.37 21.78
C SER A 95 3.94 -12.86 20.83
N THR A 96 3.76 -12.28 19.64
CA THR A 96 2.63 -12.65 18.74
C THR A 96 2.92 -13.89 17.91
N VAL A 97 4.17 -14.11 17.48
CA VAL A 97 4.51 -15.33 16.70
C VAL A 97 4.29 -16.59 17.52
N GLY A 98 4.54 -16.52 18.83
CA GLY A 98 4.22 -17.62 19.74
C GLY A 98 2.72 -17.80 19.92
N VAL A 99 1.96 -16.70 20.06
CA VAL A 99 0.51 -16.75 20.34
C VAL A 99 -0.27 -17.22 19.13
N GLU A 100 0.02 -16.75 17.92
CA GLU A 100 -0.66 -17.21 16.70
C GLU A 100 -0.38 -18.70 16.44
N ALA A 101 0.89 -19.11 16.54
CA ALA A 101 1.27 -20.52 16.44
C ALA A 101 0.56 -21.36 17.49
N ARG A 102 0.48 -20.86 18.73
CA ARG A 102 -0.21 -21.55 19.82
C ARG A 102 -1.71 -21.64 19.59
N LEU A 103 -2.39 -20.57 19.18
CA LEU A 103 -3.82 -20.59 18.84
C LEU A 103 -4.11 -21.58 17.71
N LYS A 104 -3.20 -21.70 16.73
CA LYS A 104 -3.30 -22.70 15.65
C LYS A 104 -3.16 -24.13 16.16
N GLU A 105 -2.24 -24.40 17.09
CA GLU A 105 -2.13 -25.71 17.75
C GLU A 105 -3.39 -26.05 18.57
N ILE A 106 -3.93 -25.07 19.30
CA ILE A 106 -5.19 -25.23 20.04
C ILE A 106 -6.32 -25.58 19.07
N MET A 107 -6.46 -24.86 17.95
CA MET A 107 -7.46 -25.17 16.93
C MET A 107 -7.31 -26.59 16.38
N ALA A 108 -6.10 -27.02 16.02
CA ALA A 108 -5.85 -28.36 15.51
C ALA A 108 -6.23 -29.45 16.52
N THR A 109 -6.07 -29.16 17.81
CA THR A 109 -6.50 -30.06 18.88
C THR A 109 -8.04 -30.10 18.99
N LEU A 110 -8.69 -28.95 18.88
CA LEU A 110 -10.15 -28.82 18.99
C LEU A 110 -10.92 -29.30 17.75
N GLU A 111 -10.27 -29.42 16.59
CA GLU A 111 -10.90 -29.85 15.33
C GLU A 111 -11.53 -31.25 15.41
N ASN A 112 -11.03 -32.12 16.31
CA ASN A 112 -11.54 -33.47 16.52
C ASN A 112 -12.60 -33.57 17.62
N GLU A 113 -12.96 -32.45 18.26
CA GLU A 113 -13.93 -32.43 19.36
C GLU A 113 -15.31 -31.96 18.87
N GLU A 114 -16.38 -32.57 19.37
CA GLU A 114 -17.75 -32.14 19.07
C GLU A 114 -18.08 -30.88 19.89
N ALA A 115 -18.32 -29.77 19.20
CA ALA A 115 -18.71 -28.51 19.81
C ALA A 115 -20.25 -28.39 19.96
N PRO A 116 -20.76 -27.81 21.06
CA PRO A 116 -20.02 -27.34 22.23
C PRO A 116 -19.57 -28.50 23.14
N ILE A 117 -18.37 -28.40 23.70
CA ILE A 117 -17.81 -29.37 24.64
C ILE A 117 -18.60 -29.26 25.97
N SER A 118 -19.25 -30.36 26.37
CA SER A 118 -20.05 -30.40 27.60
C SER A 118 -19.19 -30.33 28.86
N ALA A 119 -19.78 -29.88 29.98
CA ALA A 119 -19.10 -29.81 31.27
C ALA A 119 -18.57 -31.19 31.74
N ASP A 120 -19.33 -32.27 31.49
CA ASP A 120 -18.92 -33.64 31.84
C ASP A 120 -17.70 -34.09 31.02
N ARG A 121 -17.62 -33.67 29.75
CA ARG A 121 -16.46 -33.94 28.90
C ARG A 121 -15.21 -33.22 29.40
N LEU A 122 -15.34 -31.99 29.90
CA LEU A 122 -14.22 -31.26 30.54
C LEU A 122 -13.73 -31.95 31.82
N GLN A 123 -14.61 -32.60 32.59
CA GLN A 123 -14.21 -33.35 33.79
C GLN A 123 -13.42 -34.62 33.44
N THR A 124 -13.74 -35.26 32.32
CA THR A 124 -13.09 -36.51 31.87
C THR A 124 -11.84 -36.27 31.02
N ARG A 125 -11.69 -35.09 30.43
CA ARG A 125 -10.55 -34.67 29.59
C ARG A 125 -9.84 -33.45 30.19
N PRO A 126 -8.86 -33.65 31.09
CA PRO A 126 -8.16 -32.55 31.75
C PRO A 126 -7.34 -31.69 30.78
N ASP A 127 -6.95 -32.23 29.63
CA ASP A 127 -6.30 -31.50 28.54
C ASP A 127 -7.22 -30.43 27.94
N LEU A 128 -8.51 -30.73 27.73
CA LEU A 128 -9.49 -29.76 27.22
C LEU A 128 -9.79 -28.67 28.25
N ALA A 129 -9.81 -29.02 29.54
CA ALA A 129 -9.92 -28.04 30.61
C ALA A 129 -8.70 -27.09 30.64
N ALA A 130 -7.48 -27.62 30.47
CA ALA A 130 -6.26 -26.81 30.39
C ALA A 130 -6.28 -25.87 29.18
N LEU A 131 -6.73 -26.33 28.01
CA LEU A 131 -6.89 -25.49 26.82
C LEU A 131 -7.90 -24.36 27.04
N ARG A 132 -9.01 -24.63 27.74
CA ARG A 132 -9.99 -23.60 28.08
C ARG A 132 -9.38 -22.51 28.97
N GLU A 133 -8.65 -22.89 30.02
CA GLU A 133 -7.96 -21.94 30.91
C GLU A 133 -6.88 -21.14 30.16
N GLU A 134 -6.15 -21.78 29.25
CA GLU A 134 -5.18 -21.09 28.41
C GLU A 134 -5.83 -20.05 27.49
N LEU A 135 -6.92 -20.41 26.81
CA LEU A 135 -7.69 -19.47 25.98
C LEU A 135 -8.24 -18.30 26.81
N PHE A 136 -8.68 -18.58 28.05
CA PHE A 136 -9.12 -17.54 28.97
C PHE A 136 -7.97 -16.57 29.30
N ALA A 137 -6.80 -17.11 29.66
CA ALA A 137 -5.61 -16.30 29.94
C ALA A 137 -5.18 -15.46 28.72
N LEU A 138 -5.21 -16.03 27.51
CA LEU A 138 -4.94 -15.30 26.27
C LEU A 138 -5.97 -14.18 26.03
N SER A 139 -7.27 -14.45 26.23
CA SER A 139 -8.31 -13.44 26.01
C SER A 139 -8.19 -12.23 26.96
N ALA A 140 -7.66 -12.45 28.17
CA ALA A 140 -7.52 -11.47 29.24
C ALA A 140 -6.21 -10.66 29.18
N ARG A 141 -5.25 -11.04 28.34
CA ARG A 141 -3.98 -10.32 28.18
C ARG A 141 -4.20 -8.98 27.49
N ASP A 142 -3.61 -7.90 28.02
CA ASP A 142 -3.70 -6.57 27.39
C ASP A 142 -2.57 -6.28 26.40
N ASP A 143 -1.53 -7.09 26.40
CA ASP A 143 -0.37 -6.98 25.51
C ASP A 143 -0.57 -7.65 24.14
N LEU A 144 -1.67 -8.38 23.95
CA LEU A 144 -1.99 -9.06 22.70
C LEU A 144 -2.78 -8.18 21.73
N ALA A 145 -2.62 -8.47 20.43
CA ALA A 145 -3.40 -7.81 19.40
C ALA A 145 -4.89 -8.08 19.60
N ASP A 146 -5.75 -7.11 19.28
CA ASP A 146 -7.19 -7.24 19.50
C ASP A 146 -7.80 -8.40 18.70
N SER A 147 -7.21 -8.73 17.55
CA SER A 147 -7.54 -9.91 16.73
C SER A 147 -7.27 -11.23 17.45
N GLU A 148 -6.11 -11.40 18.10
CA GLU A 148 -5.73 -12.62 18.82
C GLU A 148 -6.65 -12.85 20.01
N ARG A 149 -6.94 -11.78 20.77
CA ARG A 149 -7.85 -11.85 21.92
C ARG A 149 -9.28 -12.13 21.49
N GLY A 150 -9.72 -11.50 20.41
CA GLY A 150 -11.04 -11.75 19.81
C GLY A 150 -11.17 -13.19 19.30
N PHE A 151 -10.10 -13.76 18.76
CA PHE A 151 -10.06 -15.15 18.33
C PHE A 151 -10.14 -16.12 19.52
N ALA A 152 -9.40 -15.87 20.61
CA ALA A 152 -9.51 -16.64 21.84
C ALA A 152 -10.93 -16.59 22.45
N ASP A 153 -11.53 -15.39 22.52
CA ASP A 153 -12.92 -15.20 22.96
C ASP A 153 -13.91 -15.97 22.05
N LEU A 154 -13.64 -16.05 20.74
CA LEU A 154 -14.47 -16.81 19.79
C LEU A 154 -14.42 -18.31 20.06
N LEU A 155 -13.24 -18.87 20.29
CA LEU A 155 -13.09 -20.28 20.65
C LEU A 155 -13.77 -20.58 22.00
N LEU A 156 -13.58 -19.74 23.01
CA LEU A 156 -14.26 -19.87 24.31
C LEU A 156 -15.79 -19.90 24.16
N ARG A 157 -16.34 -19.01 23.33
CA ARG A 157 -17.78 -18.96 23.07
C ARG A 157 -18.27 -20.18 22.29
N LEU A 158 -17.66 -20.47 21.14
CA LEU A 158 -18.19 -21.49 20.22
C LEU A 158 -17.93 -22.91 20.69
N VAL A 159 -16.74 -23.16 21.24
CA VAL A 159 -16.29 -24.50 21.61
C VAL A 159 -16.66 -24.82 23.06
N PHE A 160 -16.51 -23.86 23.97
CA PHE A 160 -16.73 -24.09 25.40
C PHE A 160 -18.04 -23.48 25.95
N ASN A 161 -18.86 -22.88 25.07
CA ASN A 161 -20.13 -22.22 25.44
C ASN A 161 -19.97 -21.18 26.58
N ASP A 162 -18.85 -20.45 26.58
CA ASP A 162 -18.55 -19.48 27.63
C ASP A 162 -19.36 -18.18 27.44
N ALA A 163 -20.31 -17.94 28.34
CA ALA A 163 -21.19 -16.77 28.28
C ALA A 163 -20.43 -15.44 28.52
N ALA A 164 -19.36 -15.45 29.32
CA ALA A 164 -18.56 -14.25 29.57
C ALA A 164 -17.75 -13.87 28.33
N ALA A 165 -17.27 -14.85 27.56
CA ALA A 165 -16.63 -14.62 26.27
C ALA A 165 -17.59 -13.97 25.26
N ALA A 166 -18.86 -14.42 25.21
CA ALA A 166 -19.87 -13.80 24.36
C ALA A 166 -20.11 -12.32 24.70
N GLU A 167 -20.09 -11.96 25.99
CA GLU A 167 -20.22 -10.57 26.41
C GLU A 167 -18.99 -9.73 26.05
N ARG A 168 -17.78 -10.26 26.26
CA ARG A 168 -16.53 -9.59 25.83
C ARG A 168 -16.51 -9.35 24.32
N GLN A 169 -16.99 -10.29 23.51
CA GLN A 169 -17.11 -10.09 22.06
C GLN A 169 -18.06 -8.95 21.71
N ARG A 170 -19.25 -8.88 22.31
CA ARG A 170 -20.19 -7.78 22.08
C ARG A 170 -19.57 -6.42 22.43
N GLN A 171 -18.81 -6.36 23.53
CA GLN A 171 -18.09 -5.15 23.92
C GLN A 171 -17.01 -4.78 22.89
N ARG A 172 -16.22 -5.76 22.41
CA ARG A 172 -15.21 -5.54 21.35
C ARG A 172 -15.84 -5.06 20.05
N GLU A 173 -16.91 -5.70 19.59
CA GLU A 173 -17.68 -5.28 18.42
C GLU A 173 -18.14 -3.83 18.56
N GLY A 174 -18.70 -3.47 19.72
CA GLY A 174 -19.09 -2.09 20.03
C GLY A 174 -17.93 -1.10 19.90
N ARG A 175 -16.74 -1.44 20.40
CA ARG A 175 -15.53 -0.62 20.25
C ARG A 175 -15.07 -0.51 18.80
N ILE A 176 -15.10 -1.62 18.04
CA ILE A 176 -14.73 -1.64 16.61
C ILE A 176 -15.67 -0.74 15.80
N PHE A 177 -16.98 -0.86 15.99
CA PHE A 177 -17.96 -0.01 15.32
C PHE A 177 -17.82 1.47 15.71
N ALA A 178 -17.54 1.75 16.99
CA ALA A 178 -17.27 3.11 17.44
C ALA A 178 -16.03 3.69 16.75
N ARG A 179 -14.94 2.93 16.67
CA ARG A 179 -13.71 3.33 15.95
C ARG A 179 -13.94 3.52 14.46
N LEU A 180 -14.70 2.65 13.82
CA LEU A 180 -15.05 2.76 12.39
C LEU A 180 -15.87 4.02 12.10
N ARG A 181 -16.83 4.35 12.99
CA ARG A 181 -17.60 5.60 12.89
C ARG A 181 -16.72 6.82 13.13
N ASN A 182 -15.82 6.75 14.11
CA ASN A 182 -14.87 7.82 14.40
C ASN A 182 -13.94 8.07 13.21
N SER A 183 -13.33 7.03 12.63
CA SER A 183 -12.43 7.16 11.49
C SER A 183 -13.15 7.72 10.25
N ALA A 184 -14.39 7.32 9.99
CA ALA A 184 -15.20 7.89 8.92
C ALA A 184 -15.51 9.39 9.16
N THR A 185 -15.75 9.78 10.42
CA THR A 185 -16.00 11.17 10.82
C THR A 185 -14.73 12.01 10.65
N VAL A 186 -13.59 11.53 11.15
CA VAL A 186 -12.28 12.17 11.00
C VAL A 186 -11.92 12.33 9.53
N PHE A 187 -12.11 11.29 8.71
CA PHE A 187 -11.85 11.35 7.26
C PHE A 187 -12.69 12.42 6.58
N LYS A 188 -13.99 12.50 6.90
CA LYS A 188 -14.89 13.52 6.36
C LYS A 188 -14.46 14.94 6.77
N MET A 189 -14.22 15.16 8.06
CA MET A 189 -13.79 16.46 8.58
C MET A 189 -12.46 16.90 7.98
N ALA A 190 -11.49 15.99 7.85
CA ALA A 190 -10.21 16.29 7.23
C ALA A 190 -10.37 16.71 5.76
N GLY A 191 -11.25 16.04 5.00
CA GLY A 191 -11.56 16.43 3.62
C GLY A 191 -12.20 17.81 3.51
N GLU A 192 -13.10 18.16 4.44
CA GLU A 192 -13.71 19.50 4.54
C GLU A 192 -12.66 20.58 4.83
N VAL A 193 -11.73 20.33 5.76
CA VAL A 193 -10.65 21.27 6.12
C VAL A 193 -9.68 21.49 4.96
N VAL A 194 -9.27 20.43 4.26
CA VAL A 194 -8.35 20.50 3.11
C VAL A 194 -9.05 21.04 1.84
N GLY A 195 -10.38 21.07 1.84
CA GLY A 195 -11.18 21.42 0.66
C GLY A 195 -10.95 20.44 -0.50
N TRP A 196 -10.73 19.17 -0.19
CA TRP A 196 -10.45 18.13 -1.17
C TRP A 196 -11.07 16.80 -0.73
N GLU A 197 -11.91 16.25 -1.60
CA GLU A 197 -12.46 14.91 -1.41
C GLU A 197 -11.71 13.91 -2.31
N PRO A 198 -11.02 12.91 -1.73
CA PRO A 198 -10.33 11.90 -2.51
C PRO A 198 -11.28 11.10 -3.42
N PRO A 199 -10.83 10.63 -4.60
CA PRO A 199 -11.62 9.73 -5.44
C PRO A 199 -12.09 8.48 -4.66
N PRO A 200 -13.27 7.91 -4.94
CA PRO A 200 -13.87 6.87 -4.10
C PRO A 200 -12.97 5.67 -3.80
N ALA A 201 -12.22 5.17 -4.79
CA ALA A 201 -11.29 4.05 -4.60
C ALA A 201 -10.17 4.39 -3.61
N PHE A 202 -9.66 5.63 -3.67
CA PHE A 202 -8.60 6.11 -2.77
C PHE A 202 -9.17 6.44 -1.38
N GLY A 203 -10.37 7.01 -1.33
CA GLY A 203 -11.07 7.30 -0.08
C GLY A 203 -11.32 6.04 0.77
N GLN A 204 -11.67 4.91 0.15
CA GLN A 204 -11.82 3.64 0.86
C GLN A 204 -10.49 3.15 1.47
N ALA A 205 -9.40 3.20 0.70
CA ALA A 205 -8.08 2.83 1.20
C ALA A 205 -7.63 3.72 2.38
N LEU A 206 -7.86 5.03 2.28
CA LEU A 206 -7.53 5.97 3.35
C LEU A 206 -8.36 5.74 4.61
N ARG A 207 -9.67 5.44 4.49
CA ARG A 207 -10.51 5.10 5.65
C ARG A 207 -10.00 3.85 6.38
N THR A 208 -9.52 2.86 5.65
CA THR A 208 -8.88 1.66 6.25
C THR A 208 -7.61 2.03 7.01
N ILE A 209 -6.77 2.90 6.45
CA ILE A 209 -5.57 3.42 7.13
C ILE A 209 -5.98 4.17 8.41
N PHE A 210 -6.97 5.06 8.32
CA PHE A 210 -7.42 5.86 9.45
C PHE A 210 -7.96 4.99 10.59
N PHE A 211 -8.71 3.94 10.23
CA PHE A 211 -9.21 2.96 11.18
C PHE A 211 -8.08 2.16 11.85
N ASN A 212 -7.15 1.62 11.05
CA ASN A 212 -6.09 0.74 11.53
C ASN A 212 -5.10 1.47 12.45
N TYR A 213 -4.74 2.71 12.12
CA TYR A 213 -3.75 3.50 12.84
C TYR A 213 -4.34 4.52 13.83
N ASP A 214 -5.67 4.52 13.99
CA ASP A 214 -6.40 5.46 14.87
C ASP A 214 -5.97 6.92 14.64
N VAL A 215 -5.93 7.30 13.36
CA VAL A 215 -5.35 8.58 12.90
C VAL A 215 -6.16 9.75 13.47
N LEU A 216 -5.47 10.68 14.12
CA LEU A 216 -6.07 11.90 14.66
C LEU A 216 -6.41 12.89 13.55
N LEU A 217 -7.32 13.84 13.82
CA LEU A 217 -7.76 14.82 12.83
C LEU A 217 -6.60 15.65 12.23
N GLU A 218 -5.64 16.07 13.06
CA GLU A 218 -4.49 16.87 12.62
C GLU A 218 -3.58 16.09 11.66
N ASP A 219 -3.32 14.82 11.98
CA ASP A 219 -2.52 13.91 11.15
C ASP A 219 -3.26 13.58 9.85
N ALA A 220 -4.57 13.37 9.93
CA ALA A 220 -5.43 13.14 8.78
C ALA A 220 -5.44 14.33 7.81
N VAL A 221 -5.55 15.56 8.32
CA VAL A 221 -5.47 16.79 7.52
C VAL A 221 -4.11 16.90 6.86
N SER A 222 -3.03 16.69 7.61
CA SER A 222 -1.66 16.76 7.11
C SER A 222 -1.41 15.74 6.00
N LEU A 223 -1.89 14.50 6.18
CA LEU A 223 -1.79 13.44 5.18
C LEU A 223 -2.60 13.76 3.92
N LEU A 224 -3.84 14.22 4.05
CA LEU A 224 -4.68 14.57 2.91
C LEU A 224 -4.11 15.78 2.13
N ASP A 225 -3.60 16.79 2.82
CA ASP A 225 -2.98 17.95 2.18
C ASP A 225 -1.69 17.57 1.43
N ALA A 226 -0.85 16.71 2.03
CA ALA A 226 0.34 16.17 1.38
C ALA A 226 -0.03 15.36 0.13
N LEU A 227 -1.05 14.51 0.20
CA LEU A 227 -1.54 13.71 -0.93
C LEU A 227 -2.14 14.59 -2.03
N LYS A 228 -2.92 15.61 -1.68
CA LYS A 228 -3.46 16.59 -2.63
C LYS A 228 -2.32 17.32 -3.35
N THR A 229 -1.37 17.84 -2.57
CA THR A 229 -0.20 18.57 -3.08
C THR A 229 0.64 17.68 -3.99
N ASP A 230 0.86 16.42 -3.61
CA ASP A 230 1.61 15.47 -4.42
C ASP A 230 0.86 15.12 -5.71
N LEU A 231 -0.45 14.92 -5.66
CA LEU A 231 -1.28 14.69 -6.86
C LEU A 231 -1.35 15.91 -7.79
N GLU A 232 -1.28 17.13 -7.25
CA GLU A 232 -1.24 18.37 -8.02
C GLU A 232 0.14 18.61 -8.65
N LYS A 233 1.22 18.36 -7.89
CA LYS A 233 2.61 18.49 -8.36
C LYS A 233 2.98 17.39 -9.34
N ASN A 234 2.60 16.14 -9.03
CA ASN A 234 2.67 15.00 -9.92
C ASN A 234 1.47 15.03 -10.87
N SER A 235 1.33 16.13 -11.61
CA SER A 235 0.49 16.22 -12.79
C SER A 235 0.79 15.11 -13.82
N PHE A 236 1.84 14.31 -13.61
CA PHE A 236 2.09 13.02 -14.26
C PHE A 236 0.96 11.99 -14.07
N LEU A 237 0.23 12.00 -12.94
CA LEU A 237 -0.99 11.20 -12.74
C LEU A 237 -2.25 11.88 -13.30
N ARG A 238 -2.25 13.21 -13.44
CA ARG A 238 -3.16 13.91 -14.38
C ARG A 238 -2.71 13.78 -15.84
N GLY A 239 -1.53 13.21 -16.06
CA GLY A 239 -0.90 13.10 -17.36
C GLY A 239 -1.66 12.07 -18.15
N SER A 240 -2.37 12.55 -19.17
CA SER A 240 -2.84 11.70 -20.27
C SER A 240 -3.82 10.58 -19.93
N MET A 241 -4.87 10.86 -19.15
CA MET A 241 -6.03 9.98 -19.13
C MET A 241 -6.79 10.15 -20.45
N ILE A 242 -6.63 9.17 -21.32
CA ILE A 242 -7.41 9.03 -22.56
C ILE A 242 -8.63 8.18 -22.21
N THR A 243 -9.83 8.75 -22.23
CA THR A 243 -11.06 7.96 -21.94
C THR A 243 -11.56 7.31 -23.21
N VAL A 244 -11.74 5.99 -23.19
CA VAL A 244 -12.35 5.24 -24.29
C VAL A 244 -13.87 5.46 -24.27
N LEU A 245 -14.42 6.10 -25.30
CA LEU A 245 -15.84 6.37 -25.43
C LEU A 245 -16.61 5.24 -26.13
N ALA A 246 -15.98 4.60 -27.13
CA ALA A 246 -16.57 3.51 -27.91
C ALA A 246 -15.48 2.75 -28.71
N GLY A 247 -15.85 1.63 -29.33
CA GLY A 247 -15.00 0.84 -30.23
C GLY A 247 -14.80 -0.60 -29.76
N ASP A 248 -13.69 -1.22 -30.17
CA ASP A 248 -13.34 -2.61 -29.83
C ASP A 248 -12.77 -2.78 -28.41
N PHE A 249 -12.74 -1.69 -27.64
CA PHE A 249 -12.18 -1.61 -26.30
C PHE A 249 -13.28 -1.30 -25.28
N LYS A 250 -13.00 -1.54 -24.00
CA LYS A 250 -13.98 -1.34 -22.92
C LYS A 250 -14.37 0.14 -22.83
N LYS A 251 -15.66 0.41 -23.06
CA LYS A 251 -16.28 1.73 -22.88
C LYS A 251 -16.05 2.27 -21.46
N ASP A 252 -15.86 3.59 -21.39
CA ASP A 252 -15.54 4.37 -20.18
C ASP A 252 -14.25 3.93 -19.48
N GLY A 253 -13.45 3.10 -20.15
CA GLY A 253 -12.15 2.68 -19.68
C GLY A 253 -11.11 3.78 -19.83
N VAL A 254 -10.16 3.83 -18.89
CA VAL A 254 -9.04 4.78 -18.94
C VAL A 254 -7.86 4.12 -19.66
N ALA A 255 -7.43 4.76 -20.74
CA ALA A 255 -6.22 4.44 -21.45
C ALA A 255 -5.07 5.35 -21.01
N VAL A 256 -3.87 4.79 -20.92
CA VAL A 256 -2.70 5.48 -20.35
C VAL A 256 -1.48 5.26 -21.24
N PHE A 257 -0.68 6.29 -21.45
CA PHE A 257 0.62 6.12 -22.10
C PHE A 257 1.64 5.48 -21.16
N LYS A 258 2.36 4.49 -21.67
CA LYS A 258 3.50 3.90 -20.97
C LYS A 258 4.80 4.33 -21.63
N LYS A 259 5.72 4.86 -20.82
CA LYS A 259 7.10 5.16 -21.22
C LYS A 259 7.97 3.91 -21.20
N ALA A 260 9.07 3.94 -21.94
CA ALA A 260 10.10 2.90 -21.87
C ALA A 260 10.64 2.73 -20.43
N LEU A 261 11.15 1.53 -20.11
CA LEU A 261 11.71 1.18 -18.81
C LEU A 261 12.74 2.25 -18.38
N GLY A 262 12.50 2.93 -17.26
CA GLY A 262 13.35 4.03 -16.77
C GLY A 262 12.67 5.41 -16.68
N GLY A 263 11.40 5.55 -17.08
CA GLY A 263 10.55 6.71 -16.75
C GLY A 263 10.88 8.05 -17.44
N LEU A 264 12.07 8.17 -18.03
CA LEU A 264 12.59 9.41 -18.65
C LEU A 264 12.47 9.46 -20.18
N GLY A 265 11.81 8.48 -20.82
CA GLY A 265 11.69 8.40 -22.28
C GLY A 265 10.38 8.92 -22.88
N LYS A 266 10.35 8.99 -24.23
CA LYS A 266 9.11 9.16 -25.00
C LYS A 266 8.13 8.01 -24.68
N PRO A 267 6.81 8.26 -24.68
CA PRO A 267 5.83 7.17 -24.58
C PRO A 267 6.02 6.20 -25.74
N THR A 268 5.98 4.91 -25.47
CA THR A 268 6.20 3.86 -26.49
C THR A 268 4.95 3.00 -26.70
N HIS A 269 4.07 2.94 -25.69
CA HIS A 269 2.84 2.15 -25.75
C HIS A 269 1.64 2.97 -25.26
N LEU A 270 0.48 2.67 -25.81
CA LEU A 270 -0.83 3.03 -25.29
C LEU A 270 -1.45 1.79 -24.64
N VAL A 271 -1.78 1.88 -23.36
CA VAL A 271 -2.43 0.79 -22.63
C VAL A 271 -3.92 1.01 -22.65
N LEU A 272 -4.68 0.13 -23.31
CA LEU A 272 -6.12 0.21 -23.49
C LEU A 272 -6.85 -0.88 -22.68
N PRO A 273 -7.99 -0.58 -22.05
CA PRO A 273 -8.77 -1.58 -21.32
C PRO A 273 -9.60 -2.43 -22.28
N VAL A 274 -9.51 -3.76 -22.14
CA VAL A 274 -10.30 -4.73 -22.92
C VAL A 274 -11.35 -5.47 -22.07
N GLY A 275 -11.29 -5.36 -20.74
CA GLY A 275 -12.23 -6.01 -19.82
C GLY A 275 -12.19 -5.46 -18.40
N PHE A 276 -12.87 -6.11 -17.44
CA PHE A 276 -12.98 -5.63 -16.05
C PHE A 276 -11.64 -5.48 -15.31
N MET A 277 -10.63 -6.30 -15.66
CA MET A 277 -9.26 -6.17 -15.16
C MET A 277 -8.20 -6.50 -16.23
N LYS A 278 -8.62 -6.55 -17.50
CA LYS A 278 -7.73 -6.87 -18.61
C LYS A 278 -7.40 -5.59 -19.35
N SER A 279 -6.11 -5.35 -19.53
CA SER A 279 -5.56 -4.26 -20.33
C SER A 279 -4.63 -4.82 -21.40
N GLU A 280 -4.67 -4.23 -22.57
CA GLU A 280 -3.79 -4.56 -23.68
C GLU A 280 -2.81 -3.41 -23.92
N LYS A 281 -1.55 -3.74 -24.20
CA LYS A 281 -0.52 -2.76 -24.52
C LYS A 281 -0.38 -2.72 -26.03
N ILE A 282 -0.71 -1.59 -26.63
CA ILE A 282 -0.56 -1.35 -28.07
C ILE A 282 0.66 -0.46 -28.28
N ALA A 283 1.58 -0.85 -29.15
CA ALA A 283 2.71 0.02 -29.47
C ALA A 283 2.20 1.26 -30.20
N LEU A 284 2.78 2.44 -29.92
CA LEU A 284 2.38 3.65 -30.66
C LEU A 284 2.63 3.52 -32.17
N GLY A 285 3.62 2.69 -32.56
CA GLY A 285 3.88 2.30 -33.95
C GLY A 285 2.77 1.47 -34.62
N ASP A 286 1.76 1.01 -33.88
CA ASP A 286 0.60 0.30 -34.43
C ASP A 286 -0.61 1.21 -34.62
N ILE A 287 -0.53 2.50 -34.26
CA ILE A 287 -1.58 3.48 -34.56
C ILE A 287 -1.41 3.95 -36.00
N MET A 288 -2.33 3.53 -36.87
CA MET A 288 -2.32 3.82 -38.30
C MET A 288 -3.00 5.15 -38.66
N GLY A 289 -3.87 5.65 -37.79
CA GLY A 289 -4.59 6.90 -38.06
C GLY A 289 -5.24 7.49 -36.83
N VAL A 290 -5.28 8.82 -36.80
CA VAL A 290 -6.00 9.64 -35.82
C VAL A 290 -6.87 10.61 -36.60
N ALA A 291 -8.19 10.44 -36.50
CA ALA A 291 -9.15 11.33 -37.15
C ALA A 291 -9.95 12.06 -36.08
N PRO A 292 -9.98 13.41 -36.06
CA PRO A 292 -10.89 14.11 -35.18
C PRO A 292 -12.32 13.83 -35.59
N VAL A 293 -13.15 13.53 -34.61
CA VAL A 293 -14.58 13.36 -34.84
C VAL A 293 -15.20 14.74 -34.69
N GLN A 294 -15.60 15.35 -35.81
CA GLN A 294 -16.39 16.57 -35.75
C GLN A 294 -17.72 16.23 -35.08
N GLU A 295 -18.03 16.89 -33.97
CA GLU A 295 -19.36 16.85 -33.36
C GLU A 295 -20.34 17.59 -34.27
N ALA A 296 -20.64 17.01 -35.44
CA ALA A 296 -21.66 17.51 -36.33
C ALA A 296 -23.03 17.22 -35.67
N GLY A 297 -23.51 18.17 -34.86
CA GLY A 297 -24.92 18.26 -34.49
C GLY A 297 -25.37 17.61 -33.17
N LEU A 298 -24.46 17.35 -32.21
CA LEU A 298 -24.82 16.87 -30.86
C LEU A 298 -25.34 18.01 -29.95
N ASN A 299 -26.25 18.85 -30.46
CA ASN A 299 -27.09 19.69 -29.63
C ASN A 299 -28.28 18.86 -29.12
N ALA A 300 -28.09 18.27 -27.94
CA ALA A 300 -29.07 18.08 -26.87
C ALA A 300 -30.33 17.20 -27.02
N ALA A 301 -30.64 16.49 -28.13
CA ALA A 301 -31.94 15.75 -28.16
C ALA A 301 -32.00 14.34 -28.79
N GLY A 302 -30.91 13.72 -29.28
CA GLY A 302 -31.05 12.46 -30.01
C GLY A 302 -29.91 11.48 -29.81
N ALA A 303 -29.95 10.69 -28.74
CA ALA A 303 -29.05 9.57 -28.53
C ALA A 303 -29.74 8.25 -28.86
N VAL A 304 -30.13 8.02 -30.12
CA VAL A 304 -30.42 6.68 -30.66
C VAL A 304 -30.11 6.67 -32.15
N ALA A 305 -29.44 5.62 -32.63
CA ALA A 305 -28.97 5.34 -34.00
C ALA A 305 -27.63 6.02 -34.35
N GLY A 306 -26.52 5.31 -34.62
CA GLY A 306 -26.40 4.00 -35.24
C GLY A 306 -26.19 4.16 -36.73
N GLY A 307 -24.94 4.37 -37.15
CA GLY A 307 -24.46 4.20 -38.52
C GLY A 307 -24.62 5.41 -39.44
N LEU A 308 -23.49 5.99 -39.86
CA LEU A 308 -23.13 6.24 -41.27
C LEU A 308 -21.82 7.04 -41.36
N VAL A 309 -20.89 6.46 -42.14
CA VAL A 309 -20.05 7.10 -43.18
C VAL A 309 -19.29 8.37 -42.81
N PHE A 310 -17.95 8.31 -42.82
CA PHE A 310 -17.16 9.43 -43.36
C PHE A 310 -15.88 8.96 -44.05
N GLY A 311 -15.76 9.35 -45.32
CA GLY A 311 -14.54 9.42 -46.11
C GLY A 311 -14.23 10.86 -46.51
N ALA A 312 -12.99 11.05 -46.93
CA ALA A 312 -12.33 12.24 -47.51
C ALA A 312 -12.02 13.43 -46.56
N VAL A 313 -10.75 13.43 -46.15
CA VAL A 313 -9.82 14.54 -45.85
C VAL A 313 -10.40 15.95 -46.06
N GLY A 314 -10.58 16.69 -44.96
CA GLY A 314 -10.89 18.12 -44.94
C GLY A 314 -10.32 18.76 -43.65
N ALA A 315 -9.69 19.92 -43.81
CA ALA A 315 -8.84 20.62 -42.84
C ALA A 315 -9.40 20.72 -41.41
N VAL A 316 -8.56 20.35 -40.43
CA VAL A 316 -8.82 20.49 -38.99
C VAL A 316 -8.34 21.87 -38.54
N ALA A 317 -9.17 22.89 -38.75
CA ALA A 317 -8.97 24.20 -38.16
C ALA A 317 -10.32 24.77 -37.72
N GLY A 318 -10.55 24.78 -36.41
CA GLY A 318 -11.64 25.55 -35.79
C GLY A 318 -12.71 24.72 -35.08
N ALA A 319 -12.45 24.42 -33.81
CA ALA A 319 -13.41 24.33 -32.68
C ALA A 319 -12.88 23.37 -31.59
N LEU A 320 -11.76 23.71 -30.96
CA LEU A 320 -11.26 23.06 -29.74
C LEU A 320 -11.40 24.03 -28.55
N VAL A 321 -12.64 24.45 -28.28
CA VAL A 321 -13.00 25.27 -27.12
C VAL A 321 -13.82 24.39 -26.17
N GLY A 322 -13.13 23.54 -25.43
CA GLY A 322 -13.72 22.56 -24.52
C GLY A 322 -12.68 21.53 -24.06
N SER A 323 -12.87 20.95 -22.88
CA SER A 323 -11.90 20.21 -22.05
C SER A 323 -11.34 18.88 -22.60
N GLY A 324 -11.36 18.66 -23.92
CA GLY A 324 -10.77 17.50 -24.57
C GLY A 324 -11.17 17.40 -26.04
N ALA A 325 -10.30 16.82 -26.87
CA ALA A 325 -10.61 16.43 -28.24
C ALA A 325 -11.18 15.01 -28.25
N VAL A 326 -12.18 14.76 -29.09
CA VAL A 326 -12.65 13.40 -29.39
C VAL A 326 -12.06 12.96 -30.72
N VAL A 327 -11.34 11.84 -30.72
CA VAL A 327 -10.67 11.31 -31.91
C VAL A 327 -10.95 9.82 -32.10
N GLU A 328 -11.10 9.40 -33.36
CA GLU A 328 -11.10 8.01 -33.77
C GLU A 328 -9.64 7.58 -33.98
N LEU A 329 -9.21 6.58 -33.23
CA LEU A 329 -7.95 5.86 -33.42
C LEU A 329 -8.20 4.62 -34.27
N LYS A 330 -7.35 4.41 -35.29
CA LYS A 330 -7.33 3.19 -36.11
C LYS A 330 -6.02 2.47 -35.88
N PHE A 331 -6.08 1.18 -35.57
CA PHE A 331 -4.92 0.34 -35.30
C PHE A 331 -4.56 -0.52 -36.51
N ARG A 332 -3.31 -1.01 -36.56
CA ARG A 332 -2.77 -1.85 -37.64
C ARG A 332 -3.53 -3.17 -37.79
N ASP A 333 -4.08 -3.71 -36.72
CA ASP A 333 -4.88 -4.93 -36.70
C ASP A 333 -6.34 -4.73 -37.16
N GLY A 334 -6.71 -3.52 -37.58
CA GLY A 334 -8.05 -3.17 -38.04
C GLY A 334 -9.00 -2.71 -36.93
N ARG A 335 -8.62 -2.82 -35.65
CA ARG A 335 -9.43 -2.33 -34.53
C ARG A 335 -9.52 -0.82 -34.50
N LYS A 336 -10.55 -0.33 -33.83
CA LYS A 336 -10.84 1.09 -33.67
C LYS A 336 -11.20 1.45 -32.24
N ALA A 337 -10.79 2.65 -31.83
CA ALA A 337 -11.18 3.23 -30.55
C ALA A 337 -11.61 4.69 -30.75
N LEU A 338 -12.81 5.04 -30.30
CA LEU A 338 -13.19 6.43 -30.13
C LEU A 338 -12.74 6.86 -28.75
N VAL A 339 -11.86 7.86 -28.67
CA VAL A 339 -11.28 8.29 -27.40
C VAL A 339 -11.44 9.79 -27.18
N ARG A 340 -11.62 10.19 -25.92
CA ARG A 340 -11.51 11.58 -25.47
C ARG A 340 -10.13 11.77 -24.86
N CYS A 341 -9.38 12.74 -25.35
CA CYS A 341 -8.04 13.03 -24.88
C CYS A 341 -7.80 14.53 -24.76
N GLY A 342 -6.82 14.96 -23.96
CA GLY A 342 -6.40 16.36 -23.91
C GLY A 342 -5.51 16.71 -25.10
N ARG A 343 -5.05 17.97 -25.15
CA ARG A 343 -4.23 18.49 -26.24
C ARG A 343 -2.85 17.81 -26.30
N SER A 344 -2.21 17.59 -25.16
CA SER A 344 -0.91 16.91 -25.06
C SER A 344 -0.98 15.49 -25.62
N GLU A 345 -2.04 14.76 -25.30
CA GLU A 345 -2.27 13.40 -25.76
C GLU A 345 -2.54 13.35 -27.24
N LEU A 346 -3.36 14.27 -27.74
CA LEU A 346 -3.62 14.40 -29.16
C LEU A 346 -2.33 14.62 -29.94
N THR A 347 -1.42 15.47 -29.45
CA THR A 347 -0.10 15.67 -30.08
C THR A 347 0.69 14.37 -30.16
N VAL A 348 0.73 13.57 -29.08
CA VAL A 348 1.42 12.27 -29.07
C VAL A 348 0.79 11.27 -30.04
N LEU A 349 -0.54 11.15 -30.03
CA LEU A 349 -1.27 10.24 -30.93
C LEU A 349 -1.06 10.63 -32.40
N THR A 350 -1.15 11.93 -32.70
CA THR A 350 -0.97 12.45 -34.07
C THR A 350 0.46 12.22 -34.56
N ALA A 351 1.46 12.48 -33.71
CA ALA A 351 2.86 12.23 -34.05
C ALA A 351 3.12 10.75 -34.33
N ALA A 352 2.60 9.86 -33.47
CA ALA A 352 2.71 8.42 -33.65
C ALA A 352 2.09 7.94 -34.97
N ALA A 353 0.89 8.43 -35.33
CA ALA A 353 0.26 8.06 -36.59
C ALA A 353 0.98 8.61 -37.82
N TYR A 354 1.59 9.80 -37.73
CA TYR A 354 2.37 10.38 -38.82
C TYR A 354 3.64 9.58 -39.12
N GLU A 355 4.36 9.13 -38.09
CA GLU A 355 5.57 8.28 -38.24
C GLU A 355 5.28 6.94 -38.94
N ASN A 356 4.02 6.47 -38.92
CA ASN A 356 3.60 5.19 -39.51
C ASN A 356 3.00 5.31 -40.91
N GLN A 357 2.91 6.51 -41.51
CA GLN A 357 2.38 6.63 -42.87
C GLN A 357 3.37 5.95 -43.85
N PRO A 358 2.89 5.05 -44.74
CA PRO A 358 3.77 4.45 -45.72
C PRO A 358 4.37 5.57 -46.55
N THR A 359 5.71 5.68 -46.54
CA THR A 359 6.44 6.59 -47.41
C THR A 359 5.95 6.31 -48.82
N GLN A 360 5.12 7.20 -49.37
CA GLN A 360 4.72 7.07 -50.76
C GLN A 360 6.01 7.12 -51.56
N ALA A 361 6.37 6.01 -52.19
CA ALA A 361 7.52 5.96 -53.07
C ALA A 361 7.26 6.97 -54.17
N VAL A 362 7.95 8.11 -54.08
CA VAL A 362 7.86 9.25 -55.01
C VAL A 362 8.39 8.83 -56.37
#